data_AF-A0A934JU87-F1
#
_entry.id   AF-A0A934JU87-F1
#
_cell.length_a   1.000
_cell.length_b   1.000
_cell.length_c   1.000
_cell.angle_alpha   90.00
_cell.angle_beta   90.00
_cell.angle_gamma   90.00
#
_symmetry.space_group_name_H-M   'P 1'
#
loop_
_entity.id
_entity.type
_entity.pdbx_description
1 polymer ?
#
loop_
_entity_poly.entity_id
_entity_poly.type
_entity_poly.pdbx_seq_one_letter_code
_entity_poly.pdbx_strand_id
1 'polypeptide(L)'
;MNIQTVKSTGNSYLVNGEMVVPREESNAHYIKVQQWLAAGNPLEAEFTEAELLAQQHALASSECTRRINAKWDPIGQMNASLGIYSDEECDACADWIAQHREALAVILEREDLIDLEVENDQYWPV
;
A
#
# COMPACT_ATOMS: atom_id res chain seq x y z
N MET A 1 -15.73 -26.04 19.69
CA MET A 1 -14.95 -25.40 18.62
C MET A 1 -13.57 -26.02 18.65
N ASN A 2 -13.19 -26.70 17.57
CA ASN A 2 -11.84 -27.22 17.38
C ASN A 2 -11.08 -26.19 16.54
N ILE A 3 -9.95 -25.68 17.04
CA ILE A 3 -9.18 -24.61 16.39
C ILE A 3 -7.97 -25.25 15.71
N GLN A 4 -7.85 -25.04 14.41
CA GLN A 4 -6.74 -25.50 13.58
C GLN A 4 -5.91 -24.31 13.07
N THR A 5 -6.58 -23.23 12.66
CA THR A 5 -5.94 -21.98 12.23
C THR A 5 -6.65 -20.78 12.83
N VAL A 6 -5.89 -19.70 13.06
CA VAL A 6 -6.39 -18.41 13.51
C VAL A 6 -5.66 -17.33 12.72
N LYS A 7 -6.42 -16.50 12.00
CA LYS A 7 -5.92 -15.35 11.25
C LYS A 7 -6.45 -14.06 11.85
N SER A 8 -5.61 -13.03 12.00
CA SER A 8 -6.06 -11.69 12.42
C SER A 8 -6.90 -11.05 11.31
N THR A 9 -8.00 -10.38 11.65
CA THR A 9 -8.82 -9.64 10.68
C THR A 9 -9.42 -8.41 11.35
N GLY A 10 -8.84 -7.23 11.17
CA GLY A 10 -9.22 -6.01 11.87
C GLY A 10 -9.37 -6.22 13.38
N ASN A 11 -10.57 -5.97 13.91
CA ASN A 11 -10.88 -6.18 15.33
C ASN A 11 -11.46 -7.59 15.65
N SER A 12 -11.10 -8.60 14.88
CA SER A 12 -11.61 -9.97 15.00
C SER A 12 -10.53 -11.01 14.67
N TYR A 13 -10.89 -12.29 14.80
CA TYR A 13 -10.13 -13.41 14.28
C TYR A 13 -10.96 -14.19 13.29
N LEU A 14 -10.35 -14.65 12.21
CA LEU A 14 -10.90 -15.67 11.33
C LEU A 14 -10.36 -17.04 11.76
N VAL A 15 -11.23 -17.87 12.32
CA VAL A 15 -10.91 -19.21 12.82
C VAL A 15 -11.23 -20.24 11.74
N ASN A 16 -10.25 -21.10 11.43
CA ASN A 16 -10.35 -22.16 10.42
C ASN A 16 -10.78 -21.66 9.02
N GLY A 17 -10.54 -20.38 8.70
CA GLY A 17 -10.94 -19.78 7.43
C GLY A 17 -12.44 -19.50 7.26
N GLU A 18 -13.29 -19.85 8.23
CA GLU A 18 -14.75 -19.82 8.07
C GLU A 18 -15.46 -18.98 9.15
N MET A 19 -14.96 -18.98 10.39
CA MET A 19 -15.67 -18.38 11.52
C MET A 19 -15.01 -17.08 11.96
N VAL A 20 -15.73 -15.97 11.83
CA VAL A 20 -15.30 -14.68 12.38
C VAL A 20 -15.65 -14.61 13.87
N VAL A 21 -14.63 -14.38 14.70
CA VAL A 21 -14.72 -14.27 16.16
C VAL A 21 -14.31 -12.86 16.58
N PRO A 22 -15.25 -12.01 17.01
CA PRO A 22 -14.95 -10.68 17.55
C PRO A 22 -14.06 -10.73 18.79
N ARG A 23 -13.19 -9.72 18.95
CA ARG A 23 -12.30 -9.59 20.12
C ARG A 23 -13.02 -9.01 21.33
N GLU A 24 -14.02 -9.73 21.82
CA GLU A 24 -14.83 -9.36 22.97
C GLU A 24 -14.57 -10.32 24.14
N GLU A 25 -14.23 -9.80 25.32
CA GLU A 25 -13.90 -10.62 26.49
C GLU A 25 -15.05 -11.50 26.98
N SER A 26 -16.30 -11.08 26.74
CA SER A 26 -17.51 -11.85 27.05
C SER A 26 -17.75 -13.00 26.07
N ASN A 27 -17.05 -13.04 24.93
CA ASN A 27 -17.26 -14.03 23.90
C ASN A 27 -16.50 -15.33 24.22
N ALA A 28 -17.25 -16.40 24.47
CA ALA A 28 -16.69 -17.72 24.77
C ALA A 28 -15.77 -18.26 23.65
N HIS A 29 -15.99 -17.89 22.39
CA HIS A 29 -15.11 -18.27 21.28
C HIS A 29 -13.81 -17.47 21.30
N TYR A 30 -13.85 -16.18 21.64
CA TYR A 30 -12.67 -15.35 21.81
C TYR A 30 -11.76 -15.91 22.91
N ILE A 31 -12.34 -16.27 24.07
CA ILE A 31 -11.59 -16.90 25.18
C ILE A 31 -10.89 -18.19 24.71
N LYS A 32 -11.56 -19.01 23.88
CA LYS A 32 -10.96 -20.23 23.32
C LYS A 32 -9.82 -19.93 22.34
N VAL A 33 -9.94 -18.91 21.51
CA VAL A 33 -8.86 -18.45 20.64
C VAL A 33 -7.67 -17.98 21.47
N GLN A 34 -7.89 -17.20 22.52
CA GLN A 34 -6.83 -16.74 23.43
C GLN A 34 -6.12 -17.92 24.11
N GLN A 35 -6.85 -18.93 24.58
CA GLN A 35 -6.26 -20.14 25.15
C GLN A 35 -5.42 -20.92 24.14
N TRP A 36 -5.89 -21.01 22.89
CA TRP A 36 -5.15 -21.68 21.82
C TRP A 36 -3.87 -20.93 21.46
N LEU A 37 -3.90 -19.60 21.39
CA LEU A 37 -2.71 -18.77 21.19
C LEU A 37 -1.73 -18.87 22.38
N ALA A 38 -2.24 -18.87 23.61
CA ALA A 38 -1.44 -19.03 24.82
C ALA A 38 -0.73 -20.40 24.90
N ALA A 39 -1.23 -21.41 24.19
CA ALA A 39 -0.57 -22.71 24.05
C ALA A 39 0.61 -22.71 23.04
N GLY A 40 0.96 -21.55 22.48
CA GLY A 40 2.09 -21.39 21.55
C GLY A 40 1.75 -21.67 20.08
N ASN A 41 0.46 -21.78 19.74
CA ASN A 41 0.05 -21.93 18.35
C ASN A 41 0.16 -20.59 17.59
N PRO A 42 0.47 -20.62 16.29
CA PRO A 42 0.75 -19.40 15.51
C PRO A 42 -0.52 -18.59 15.23
N LEU A 43 -0.40 -17.27 15.31
CA LEU A 43 -1.40 -16.33 14.78
C LEU A 43 -0.98 -15.93 13.35
N GLU A 44 -1.80 -16.25 12.37
CA GLU A 44 -1.59 -15.79 11.00
C GLU A 44 -1.86 -14.29 10.89
N ALA A 45 -0.97 -13.58 10.20
CA ALA A 45 -1.14 -12.15 9.91
C ALA A 45 -2.37 -11.90 9.04
N GLU A 46 -2.95 -10.70 9.14
CA GLU A 46 -4.13 -10.31 8.36
C GLU A 46 -3.87 -10.27 6.85
N PHE A 47 -2.69 -9.80 6.49
CA PHE A 47 -2.22 -9.74 5.12
C PHE A 47 -0.98 -10.61 4.97
N THR A 48 -0.92 -11.29 3.84
CA THR A 48 0.31 -11.93 3.37
C THR A 48 1.32 -10.86 2.95
N GLU A 49 2.58 -11.24 2.91
CA GLU A 49 3.65 -10.36 2.41
C GLU A 49 3.39 -9.88 0.97
N ALA A 50 2.85 -10.75 0.12
CA ALA A 50 2.46 -10.39 -1.24
C ALA A 50 1.33 -9.35 -1.30
N GLU A 51 0.34 -9.45 -0.39
CA GLU A 51 -0.73 -8.45 -0.28
C GLU A 51 -0.21 -7.11 0.23
N LEU A 52 0.69 -7.11 1.22
CA LEU A 52 1.35 -5.90 1.71
C LEU A 52 2.20 -5.23 0.63
N LEU A 53 2.98 -6.02 -0.12
CA LEU A 53 3.77 -5.54 -1.23
C LEU A 53 2.87 -4.92 -2.32
N ALA A 54 1.79 -5.60 -2.71
CA ALA A 54 0.85 -5.07 -3.69
C ALA A 54 0.20 -3.75 -3.23
N GLN A 55 -0.12 -3.62 -1.93
CA GLN A 55 -0.62 -2.37 -1.35
C GLN A 55 0.41 -1.24 -1.46
N GLN A 56 1.69 -1.52 -1.17
CA GLN A 56 2.75 -0.50 -1.28
C GLN A 56 3.03 -0.10 -2.73
N HIS A 57 3.00 -1.04 -3.67
CA HIS A 57 3.07 -0.73 -5.10
C HIS A 57 1.96 0.24 -5.52
N ALA A 58 0.73 -0.01 -5.06
CA ALA A 58 -0.42 0.85 -5.35
C ALA A 58 -0.26 2.23 -4.71
N LEU A 59 0.22 2.31 -3.46
CA LEU A 59 0.46 3.57 -2.77
C LEU A 59 1.52 4.41 -3.47
N ALA A 60 2.68 3.83 -3.78
CA ALA A 60 3.75 4.50 -4.52
C ALA A 60 3.28 5.01 -5.90
N SER A 61 2.51 4.18 -6.62
CA SER A 61 1.93 4.56 -7.92
C SER A 61 0.93 5.72 -7.81
N SER A 62 0.10 5.72 -6.76
CA SER A 62 -0.83 6.82 -6.48
C SER A 62 -0.08 8.10 -6.11
N GLU A 63 1.00 7.97 -5.34
CA GLU A 63 1.82 9.11 -4.92
C GLU A 63 2.55 9.76 -6.10
N CYS A 64 3.13 8.95 -6.99
CA CYS A 64 3.69 9.41 -8.26
C CYS A 64 2.66 10.23 -9.05
N THR A 65 1.46 9.67 -9.20
CA THR A 65 0.36 10.32 -9.92
C THR A 65 -0.04 11.63 -9.25
N ARG A 66 -0.16 11.65 -7.92
CA ARG A 66 -0.50 12.85 -7.14
C ARG A 66 0.53 13.96 -7.36
N ARG A 67 1.82 13.64 -7.31
CA ARG A 67 2.93 14.61 -7.48
C ARG A 67 3.00 15.17 -8.89
N ILE A 68 2.86 14.31 -9.91
CA ILE A 68 2.74 14.75 -11.30
C ILE A 68 1.57 15.73 -11.45
N ASN A 69 0.39 15.33 -10.97
CA ASN A 69 -0.83 16.13 -11.10
C ASN A 69 -0.81 17.41 -10.28
N ALA A 70 -0.04 17.48 -9.18
CA ALA A 70 0.10 18.67 -8.37
C ALA A 70 0.85 19.79 -9.10
N LYS A 71 1.80 19.44 -9.97
CA LYS A 71 2.56 20.40 -10.80
C LYS A 71 1.87 20.67 -12.13
N TRP A 72 1.46 19.60 -12.80
CA TRP A 72 0.82 19.63 -14.11
C TRP A 72 -0.48 18.85 -14.01
N ASP A 73 -1.62 19.52 -13.91
CA ASP A 73 -2.90 18.81 -13.90
C ASP A 73 -3.13 18.06 -15.24
N PRO A 74 -4.10 17.12 -15.32
CA PRO A 74 -4.31 16.34 -16.52
C PRO A 74 -4.61 17.16 -17.79
N ILE A 75 -5.21 18.35 -17.65
CA ILE A 75 -5.50 19.25 -18.78
C ILE A 75 -4.21 19.93 -19.22
N GLY A 76 -3.39 20.39 -18.28
CA GLY A 76 -2.07 20.95 -18.52
C GLY A 76 -1.15 19.95 -19.21
N GLN A 77 -1.12 18.70 -18.75
CA GLN A 77 -0.35 17.63 -19.40
C GLN A 77 -0.81 17.40 -20.85
N MET A 78 -2.13 17.38 -21.08
CA MET A 78 -2.67 17.24 -22.43
C MET A 78 -2.28 18.43 -23.31
N ASN A 79 -2.40 19.66 -22.82
CA ASN A 79 -2.02 20.86 -23.55
C ASN A 79 -0.53 20.89 -23.91
N ALA A 80 0.35 20.51 -22.97
CA ALA A 80 1.78 20.34 -23.23
C ALA A 80 2.01 19.29 -24.35
N SER A 81 1.34 18.14 -24.27
CA SER A 81 1.48 17.08 -25.29
C SER A 81 0.99 17.49 -26.69
N LEU A 82 0.06 18.45 -26.75
CA LEU A 82 -0.48 19.00 -27.99
C LEU A 82 0.33 20.20 -28.51
N GLY A 83 1.40 20.62 -27.82
CA GLY A 83 2.20 21.79 -28.20
C GLY A 83 1.44 23.12 -28.07
N ILE A 84 0.48 23.20 -27.15
CA ILE A 84 -0.28 24.43 -26.89
C ILE A 84 0.55 25.44 -26.09
N TYR A 85 1.43 24.94 -25.22
CA TYR A 85 2.38 25.75 -24.47
C TYR A 85 3.65 26.02 -25.29
N SER A 86 4.54 26.85 -24.76
CA SER A 86 5.86 27.04 -25.37
C SER A 86 6.67 25.73 -25.36
N ASP A 87 7.67 25.62 -26.24
CA ASP A 87 8.56 24.45 -26.27
C ASP A 87 9.21 24.20 -24.90
N GLU A 88 9.64 25.26 -24.21
CA GLU A 88 10.22 25.20 -22.86
C GLU A 88 9.24 24.61 -21.83
N GLU A 89 7.97 25.02 -21.87
CA GLU A 89 6.94 24.49 -20.97
C GLU A 89 6.57 23.04 -21.30
N CYS A 90 6.57 22.69 -22.58
CA CYS A 90 6.31 21.32 -23.02
C CYS A 90 7.43 20.38 -22.55
N ASP A 91 8.69 20.79 -22.72
CA ASP A 91 9.85 20.05 -22.24
C ASP A 91 9.84 19.94 -20.71
N ALA A 92 9.55 21.03 -19.99
CA ALA A 92 9.43 21.01 -18.53
C ALA A 92 8.34 20.07 -18.02
N CYS A 93 7.21 19.94 -18.74
CA CYS A 93 6.16 18.98 -18.41
C CYS A 93 6.62 17.54 -18.64
N ALA A 94 7.24 17.27 -19.79
CA ALA A 94 7.76 15.95 -20.13
C ALA A 94 8.83 15.49 -19.12
N ASP A 95 9.78 16.37 -18.79
CA ASP A 95 10.85 16.10 -17.84
C ASP A 95 10.31 15.83 -16.44
N TRP A 96 9.33 16.60 -15.97
CA TRP A 96 8.71 16.39 -14.66
C TRP A 96 8.05 15.01 -14.57
N ILE A 97 7.28 14.63 -15.60
CA ILE A 97 6.62 13.32 -15.67
C ILE A 97 7.67 12.20 -15.72
N ALA A 98 8.71 12.35 -16.54
CA ALA A 98 9.76 11.34 -16.70
C ALA A 98 10.49 11.09 -15.38
N GLN A 99 10.96 12.15 -14.72
CA GLN A 99 11.68 12.04 -13.45
C GLN A 99 10.85 11.37 -12.35
N HIS A 100 9.54 11.66 -12.28
CA HIS A 100 8.66 11.04 -11.29
C HIS A 100 8.39 9.56 -11.59
N ARG A 101 8.33 9.17 -12.87
CA ARG A 101 8.16 7.77 -13.26
C ARG A 101 9.45 6.97 -13.04
N GLU A 102 10.61 7.57 -13.28
CA GLU A 102 11.91 6.98 -12.96
C GLU A 102 12.06 6.78 -11.45
N ALA A 103 11.73 7.79 -10.64
CA ALA A 103 11.73 7.68 -9.19
C ALA A 103 10.77 6.57 -8.70
N LEU A 104 9.57 6.48 -9.27
CA LEU A 104 8.64 5.38 -8.98
C LEU A 104 9.28 4.03 -9.29
N ALA A 105 9.89 3.84 -10.46
CA ALA A 105 10.53 2.58 -10.82
C ALA A 105 11.60 2.17 -9.79
N VAL A 106 12.44 3.12 -9.35
CA VAL A 106 13.45 2.89 -8.31
C VAL A 106 12.79 2.50 -6.99
N ILE A 107 11.72 3.19 -6.57
CA ILE A 107 10.99 2.87 -5.33
C ILE A 107 10.41 1.45 -5.38
N LEU A 108 9.84 1.05 -6.52
CA LEU A 108 9.20 -0.25 -6.69
C LEU A 108 10.20 -1.43 -6.71
N GLU A 109 11.47 -1.17 -7.00
CA GLU A 109 12.54 -2.18 -7.00
C GLU A 109 13.22 -2.36 -5.63
N ARG A 110 12.80 -1.60 -4.62
CA ARG A 110 13.41 -1.67 -3.28
C ARG A 110 13.02 -2.93 -2.53
N GLU A 111 14.02 -3.56 -1.92
CA GLU A 111 13.82 -4.72 -1.03
C GLU A 111 13.03 -4.36 0.24
N ASP A 112 13.12 -3.11 0.71
CA ASP A 112 12.46 -2.62 1.91
C ASP A 112 11.13 -1.89 1.62
N LEU A 113 10.53 -2.09 0.44
CA LEU A 113 9.31 -1.39 0.02
C LEU A 113 8.14 -1.55 1.00
N ILE A 114 8.00 -2.70 1.67
CA ILE A 114 6.91 -2.96 2.63
C ILE A 114 6.95 -1.97 3.80
N ASP A 115 8.14 -1.63 4.28
CA ASP A 115 8.37 -0.76 5.43
C ASP A 115 8.63 0.70 5.03
N LEU A 116 8.58 0.99 3.72
CA LEU A 116 8.94 2.29 3.19
C LEU A 116 7.80 3.31 3.33
N GLU A 117 8.13 4.48 3.87
CA GLU A 117 7.25 5.65 3.82
C GLU A 117 7.34 6.29 2.41
N VAL A 118 6.60 5.73 1.45
CA VAL A 118 6.65 6.12 0.02
C VAL A 118 6.23 7.56 -0.23
N GLU A 119 5.54 8.21 0.70
CA GLU A 119 5.12 9.62 0.59
C GLU A 119 6.25 10.61 0.94
N ASN A 120 7.37 10.13 1.49
CA ASN A 120 8.47 10.97 1.93
C ASN A 120 9.20 11.63 0.74
N ASP A 121 9.35 12.96 0.79
CA ASP A 121 9.95 13.78 -0.28
C ASP A 121 11.36 13.36 -0.66
N GLN A 122 12.12 12.71 0.23
CA GLN A 122 13.49 12.26 -0.06
C GLN A 122 13.58 11.26 -1.23
N TYR A 123 12.46 10.63 -1.61
CA TYR A 123 12.40 9.63 -2.68
C TYR A 123 11.88 10.20 -4.00
N TRP A 124 11.51 11.48 -4.03
CA TRP A 124 10.87 12.09 -5.19
C TRP A 124 11.67 13.32 -5.67
N PRO A 125 11.60 13.63 -6.98
CA PRO A 125 12.11 14.89 -7.50
C PRO A 125 11.39 16.09 -6.85
N VAL A 126 12.11 17.21 -6.69
CA VAL A 126 11.62 18.47 -6.08
C VAL A 126 11.64 19.63 -7.07
#